data_AF-A0A126T6V9-F1
#
_entry.id   AF-A0A126T6V9-F1
#
_cell.length_a   1.000
_cell.length_b   1.000
_cell.length_c   1.000
_cell.angle_alpha   90.00
_cell.angle_beta   90.00
_cell.angle_gamma   90.00
#
_symmetry.space_group_name_H-M   'P 1'
#
loop_
_entity.id
_entity.type
_entity.pdbx_description
1 polymer ?
#
loop_
_entity_poly.entity_id
_entity_poly.type
_entity_poly.pdbx_seq_one_letter_code
_entity_poly.pdbx_strand_id
1 'polypeptide(L)'
;MDEIVKALFSAPLATVFVIAGLIFLLVAVVGNISGKIEPGPKGRLFSGILGLAFVIVGLAMHFAQYPAQPAATLNNATAPTKPAEQVTVVSQATIPQAANNPPVYAPANQPPATINIPANAEIIEAGCSFSAAQIEGEPGSTHLVACPAECDAAYQILNGTDTYTSNSYICLAAIHAGLIGPQGGAVQVIIEKGRPAYRGSIRHKIQSSDYGKYEGSFRLAPPTQ
;
A
#
# COMPACT_ATOMS: atom_id res chain seq x y z
N MET A 1 -11.50 -13.52 -31.99
CA MET A 1 -11.06 -12.11 -32.01
C MET A 1 -11.81 -11.29 -30.97
N ASP A 2 -13.02 -11.68 -30.60
CA ASP A 2 -13.90 -10.90 -29.71
C ASP A 2 -13.41 -10.81 -28.25
N GLU A 3 -12.71 -11.83 -27.73
CA GLU A 3 -12.16 -11.84 -26.37
C GLU A 3 -11.02 -10.82 -26.16
N ILE A 4 -10.13 -10.67 -27.14
CA ILE A 4 -9.03 -9.68 -27.09
C ILE A 4 -9.58 -8.25 -27.20
N VAL A 5 -10.61 -8.07 -28.03
CA VAL A 5 -11.30 -6.78 -28.19
C VAL A 5 -12.02 -6.40 -26.90
N LYS A 6 -12.64 -7.36 -26.20
CA LYS A 6 -13.30 -7.14 -24.91
C LYS A 6 -12.30 -6.81 -23.79
N ALA A 7 -11.13 -7.44 -23.79
CA ALA A 7 -10.05 -7.14 -22.85
C ALA A 7 -9.44 -5.74 -23.09
N LEU A 8 -9.29 -5.32 -24.35
CA LEU A 8 -8.83 -3.97 -24.72
C LEU A 8 -9.81 -2.86 -24.30
N PHE A 9 -11.12 -3.12 -24.36
CA PHE A 9 -12.15 -2.16 -23.92
C PHE A 9 -12.43 -2.16 -22.42
N SER A 10 -11.81 -3.06 -21.64
CA SER A 10 -11.96 -3.14 -20.18
C SER A 10 -10.88 -2.36 -19.41
N ALA A 11 -9.85 -1.88 -20.11
CA ALA A 11 -8.84 -1.01 -19.51
C ALA A 11 -9.46 0.34 -19.10
N PRO A 12 -9.07 0.94 -17.96
CA PRO A 12 -9.50 2.28 -17.60
C PRO A 12 -9.22 3.23 -18.76
N LEU A 13 -10.24 3.96 -19.20
CA LEU A 13 -10.16 4.88 -20.35
C LEU A 13 -8.94 5.80 -20.23
N ALA A 14 -8.63 6.25 -19.00
CA ALA A 14 -7.45 7.02 -18.65
C ALA A 14 -6.11 6.38 -19.09
N THR A 15 -5.94 5.08 -18.84
CA THR A 15 -4.73 4.32 -19.22
C THR A 15 -4.56 4.28 -20.73
N VAL A 16 -5.66 4.14 -21.48
CA VAL A 16 -5.64 4.15 -22.96
C VAL A 16 -5.17 5.50 -23.49
N PHE A 17 -5.66 6.61 -22.92
CA PHE A 17 -5.22 7.96 -23.29
C PHE A 17 -3.74 8.20 -22.99
N VAL A 18 -3.21 7.72 -21.86
CA VAL A 18 -1.79 7.85 -21.52
C VAL A 18 -0.92 7.03 -22.49
N ILE A 19 -1.28 5.77 -22.76
CA ILE A 19 -0.52 4.90 -23.69
C ILE A 19 -0.52 5.50 -25.10
N ALA A 20 -1.68 5.94 -25.60
CA ALA A 20 -1.78 6.60 -26.90
C ALA A 20 -0.91 7.87 -26.95
N GLY A 21 -0.96 8.71 -25.91
CA GLY A 21 -0.15 9.92 -25.81
C GLY A 21 1.36 9.65 -25.86
N LEU A 22 1.82 8.63 -25.14
CA LEU A 22 3.24 8.22 -25.13
C LEU A 22 3.70 7.70 -26.50
N ILE A 23 2.85 6.95 -27.22
CA ILE A 23 3.16 6.49 -28.59
C ILE A 23 3.33 7.69 -29.54
N PHE A 24 2.41 8.66 -29.50
CA PHE A 24 2.51 9.87 -30.33
C PHE A 24 3.75 10.72 -30.00
N LEU A 25 4.14 10.78 -28.73
CA LEU A 25 5.35 11.46 -28.28
C LEU A 25 6.61 10.72 -28.77
N LEU A 26 6.62 9.38 -28.73
CA LEU A 26 7.70 8.56 -29.27
C LEU A 26 7.86 8.79 -30.79
N VAL A 27 6.77 8.83 -31.55
CA VAL A 27 6.80 9.16 -32.99
C VAL A 27 7.37 10.57 -33.22
N ALA A 28 7.03 11.54 -32.37
CA ALA A 28 7.55 12.91 -32.47
C ALA A 28 9.08 12.98 -32.26
N VAL A 29 9.62 12.18 -31.32
CA VAL A 29 11.05 12.17 -30.95
C VAL A 29 11.88 11.29 -31.88
N VAL A 30 11.45 10.04 -32.11
CA VAL A 30 12.18 9.07 -32.94
C VAL A 30 12.14 9.48 -34.40
N GLY A 31 10.98 9.95 -34.88
CA GLY A 31 10.83 10.66 -36.14
C GLY A 31 11.12 9.87 -37.43
N ASN A 32 11.77 8.71 -37.34
CA ASN A 32 12.01 7.79 -38.44
C ASN A 32 11.65 6.37 -38.01
N ILE A 33 10.44 5.95 -38.34
CA ILE A 33 9.96 4.60 -38.08
C ILE A 33 9.74 3.97 -39.46
N SER A 34 10.55 2.97 -39.79
CA SER A 34 10.41 2.08 -40.97
C SER A 34 10.75 2.63 -42.36
N GLY A 35 11.36 3.81 -42.52
CA GLY A 35 11.95 4.24 -43.80
C GLY A 35 11.00 4.36 -44.99
N LYS A 36 9.68 4.33 -44.77
CA LYS A 36 8.64 4.51 -45.80
C LYS A 36 7.65 5.62 -45.49
N ILE A 37 7.57 6.08 -44.23
CA ILE A 37 6.71 7.19 -43.81
C ILE A 37 7.50 8.05 -42.82
N GLU A 38 8.07 9.14 -43.30
CA GLU A 38 8.77 10.10 -42.47
C GLU A 38 7.84 11.27 -42.15
N PRO A 39 7.40 11.43 -40.89
CA PRO A 39 6.73 12.66 -40.50
C PRO A 39 7.72 13.81 -40.67
N GLY A 40 7.42 14.70 -41.62
CA GLY A 40 8.18 15.94 -41.81
C GLY A 40 8.11 16.83 -40.55
N PRO A 41 8.85 17.95 -40.53
CA PRO A 41 8.96 18.82 -39.34
C PRO A 41 7.60 19.22 -38.74
N LYS A 42 6.62 19.51 -39.62
CA LYS A 42 5.24 19.82 -39.21
C LYS A 42 4.52 18.60 -38.63
N GLY A 43 4.69 17.41 -39.22
CA GLY A 43 4.08 16.18 -38.74
C GLY A 43 4.52 15.78 -37.33
N ARG A 44 5.82 15.98 -37.03
CA ARG A 44 6.37 15.75 -35.69
C ARG A 44 5.85 16.77 -34.67
N LEU A 45 5.66 18.02 -35.10
CA LEU A 45 5.06 19.06 -34.25
C LEU A 45 3.61 18.71 -33.90
N PHE A 46 2.81 18.30 -34.89
CA PHE A 46 1.42 17.89 -34.66
C PHE A 46 1.32 16.63 -33.79
N SER A 47 2.18 15.61 -34.01
CA SER A 47 2.20 14.41 -33.17
C SER A 47 2.63 14.72 -31.75
N GLY A 48 3.57 15.64 -31.55
CA GLY A 48 3.99 16.10 -30.22
C GLY A 48 2.87 16.82 -29.46
N ILE A 49 2.17 17.76 -30.11
CA ILE A 49 1.04 18.49 -29.51
C ILE A 49 -0.09 17.54 -29.15
N LEU A 50 -0.46 16.65 -30.08
CA LEU A 50 -1.54 15.68 -29.85
C LEU A 50 -1.18 14.66 -28.76
N GLY A 51 0.07 14.18 -28.74
CA GLY A 51 0.58 13.28 -27.72
C GLY A 51 0.58 13.90 -26.33
N LEU A 52 1.07 15.14 -26.20
CA LEU A 52 1.04 15.88 -24.93
C LEU A 52 -0.39 16.10 -24.43
N ALA A 53 -1.31 16.48 -25.33
CA ALA A 53 -2.72 16.67 -24.98
C ALA A 53 -3.35 15.39 -24.44
N PHE A 54 -3.10 14.23 -25.07
CA PHE A 54 -3.61 12.95 -24.58
C PHE A 54 -2.99 12.51 -23.25
N VAL A 55 -1.71 12.78 -23.01
CA VAL A 55 -1.09 12.52 -21.69
C VAL A 55 -1.73 13.38 -20.60
N ILE A 56 -1.95 14.68 -20.86
CA ILE A 56 -2.59 15.59 -19.89
C ILE A 56 -4.02 15.13 -19.59
N VAL A 57 -4.81 14.80 -20.61
CA VAL A 57 -6.19 14.32 -20.44
C VAL A 57 -6.22 12.98 -19.71
N GLY A 58 -5.36 12.03 -20.09
CA GLY A 58 -5.27 10.73 -19.44
C GLY A 58 -4.87 10.84 -17.97
N LEU A 59 -3.89 11.69 -17.64
CA LEU A 59 -3.50 11.98 -16.25
C LEU A 59 -4.63 12.68 -15.49
N ALA A 60 -5.26 13.70 -16.07
CA ALA A 60 -6.38 14.40 -15.42
C ALA A 60 -7.54 13.45 -15.11
N MET A 61 -7.87 12.53 -16.02
CA MET A 61 -8.87 11.49 -15.79
C MET A 61 -8.41 10.47 -14.74
N HIS A 62 -7.13 10.11 -14.72
CA HIS A 62 -6.56 9.25 -13.69
C HIS A 62 -6.68 9.91 -12.30
N PHE A 63 -6.37 11.20 -12.19
CA PHE A 63 -6.48 11.99 -10.95
C PHE A 63 -7.92 12.24 -10.51
N ALA A 64 -8.85 12.46 -11.46
CA ALA A 64 -10.27 12.66 -11.14
C ALA A 64 -10.96 11.38 -10.63
N GLN A 65 -10.42 10.20 -10.93
CA GLN A 65 -10.86 8.93 -10.34
C GLN A 65 -10.31 8.70 -8.91
N TYR A 66 -9.45 9.60 -8.40
CA TYR A 66 -9.22 9.77 -6.98
C TYR A 66 -10.09 10.93 -6.51
N PRO A 67 -11.37 10.70 -6.13
CA PRO A 67 -12.06 11.72 -5.37
C PRO A 67 -11.19 11.97 -4.14
N ALA A 68 -10.62 13.17 -4.04
CA ALA A 68 -10.14 13.69 -2.78
C ALA A 68 -11.30 13.50 -1.81
N GLN A 69 -11.18 12.56 -0.88
CA GLN A 69 -12.16 12.45 0.18
C GLN A 69 -12.21 13.83 0.83
N PRO A 70 -13.42 14.42 0.99
CA PRO A 70 -13.54 15.69 1.67
C PRO A 70 -12.80 15.59 2.98
N ALA A 71 -11.84 16.48 3.20
CA ALA A 71 -11.19 16.64 4.49
C ALA A 71 -12.30 16.66 5.54
N ALA A 72 -12.30 15.67 6.44
CA ALA A 72 -13.24 15.60 7.53
C ALA A 72 -13.19 16.95 8.24
N THR A 73 -14.29 17.69 8.15
CA THR A 73 -14.47 18.95 8.86
C THR A 73 -14.33 18.67 10.34
N LEU A 74 -13.38 19.37 10.96
CA LEU A 74 -13.09 19.34 12.39
C LEU A 74 -14.25 20.01 13.14
N ASN A 75 -15.38 19.33 13.28
CA ASN A 75 -16.52 19.81 14.04
C ASN A 75 -16.49 19.21 15.45
N ASN A 76 -15.82 19.94 16.35
CA ASN A 76 -16.04 19.80 17.78
C ASN A 76 -17.37 20.43 18.19
N ALA A 77 -17.99 19.79 19.19
CA ALA A 77 -19.18 20.19 19.95
C ALA A 77 -20.54 20.02 19.24
N THR A 78 -21.30 18.98 19.60
CA THR A 78 -22.29 19.10 20.69
C THR A 78 -22.69 17.69 21.16
N ALA A 79 -22.59 17.45 22.48
CA ALA A 79 -23.14 16.27 23.12
C ALA A 79 -24.67 16.25 23.04
N PRO A 80 -25.33 15.09 22.84
CA PRO A 80 -26.73 14.93 23.20
C PRO A 80 -26.84 14.17 24.53
N THR A 81 -27.17 14.93 25.58
CA THR A 81 -27.90 14.45 26.75
C THR A 81 -29.23 13.82 26.37
N LYS A 82 -29.59 12.66 26.97
CA LYS A 82 -30.83 12.35 27.75
C LYS A 82 -31.14 10.83 27.73
N PRO A 83 -31.95 10.27 28.66
CA PRO A 83 -31.87 10.20 30.12
C PRO A 83 -31.59 8.76 30.63
N ALA A 84 -31.18 8.66 31.90
CA ALA A 84 -31.05 7.42 32.63
C ALA A 84 -32.39 6.70 32.84
N GLU A 85 -32.39 5.37 32.65
CA GLU A 85 -33.30 4.45 33.35
C GLU A 85 -32.48 3.24 33.82
N GLN A 86 -32.56 2.95 35.12
CA GLN A 86 -31.69 2.04 35.88
C GLN A 86 -32.25 0.59 35.92
N VAL A 87 -31.61 -0.23 36.77
CA VAL A 87 -31.91 -1.61 37.24
C VAL A 87 -31.30 -2.69 36.33
N THR A 88 -30.41 -3.61 36.74
CA THR A 88 -30.27 -4.34 38.02
C THR A 88 -28.84 -4.88 38.18
N VAL A 89 -28.30 -4.81 39.39
CA VAL A 89 -27.05 -5.47 39.81
C VAL A 89 -27.30 -6.97 40.00
N VAL A 90 -26.67 -7.84 39.21
CA VAL A 90 -26.43 -9.25 39.57
C VAL A 90 -25.06 -9.70 39.07
N SER A 91 -24.18 -9.96 40.04
CA SER A 91 -23.19 -11.05 40.16
C SER A 91 -22.30 -11.46 38.98
N GLN A 92 -21.01 -11.55 39.31
CA GLN A 92 -19.88 -12.04 38.53
C GLN A 92 -20.11 -13.38 37.80
N ALA A 93 -19.64 -13.47 36.56
CA ALA A 93 -19.04 -14.67 35.99
C ALA A 93 -17.79 -14.28 35.19
N THR A 94 -16.65 -14.79 35.67
CA THR A 94 -15.29 -14.67 35.18
C THR A 94 -15.16 -15.05 33.69
N ILE A 95 -14.47 -14.21 32.91
CA ILE A 95 -13.79 -14.64 31.67
C ILE A 95 -12.30 -14.23 31.83
N PRO A 96 -11.32 -15.14 31.59
CA PRO A 96 -9.92 -14.86 31.85
C PRO A 96 -9.40 -13.70 31.01
N GLN A 97 -8.79 -12.74 31.69
CA GLN A 97 -7.99 -11.68 31.12
C GLN A 97 -6.82 -12.33 30.35
N ALA A 98 -6.94 -12.42 29.03
CA ALA A 98 -5.82 -12.77 28.17
C ALA A 98 -4.72 -11.71 28.39
N ALA A 99 -3.57 -12.18 28.85
CA ALA A 99 -2.47 -11.42 29.43
C ALA A 99 -2.16 -10.10 28.70
N ASN A 100 -2.31 -9.00 29.43
CA ASN A 100 -1.78 -7.68 29.10
C ASN A 100 -0.25 -7.64 29.28
N ASN A 101 0.48 -8.51 28.59
CA ASN A 101 1.93 -8.36 28.49
C ASN A 101 2.20 -7.51 27.24
N PRO A 102 2.79 -6.31 27.36
CA PRO A 102 3.35 -5.65 26.19
C PRO A 102 4.38 -6.62 25.58
N PRO A 103 4.45 -6.77 24.24
CA PRO A 103 5.55 -7.50 23.63
C PRO A 103 6.86 -6.88 24.12
N VAL A 104 7.71 -7.74 24.67
CA VAL A 104 9.02 -7.36 25.20
C VAL A 104 9.82 -6.76 24.05
N TYR A 105 9.99 -5.44 24.06
CA TYR A 105 10.85 -4.73 23.12
C TYR A 105 12.30 -5.16 23.32
N ALA A 106 12.96 -5.58 22.24
CA ALA A 106 14.42 -5.62 22.21
C ALA A 106 14.94 -4.16 22.20
N PRO A 107 15.90 -3.79 23.07
CA PRO A 107 16.38 -2.42 23.16
C PRO A 107 17.14 -1.98 21.90
N ALA A 108 16.99 -0.70 21.54
CA ALA A 108 17.52 -0.01 20.36
C ALA A 108 19.07 0.05 20.23
N ASN A 109 19.81 -0.73 21.02
CA ASN A 109 21.28 -0.75 21.06
C ASN A 109 21.88 -2.12 20.67
N GLN A 110 21.09 -3.07 20.14
CA GLN A 110 21.66 -4.30 19.59
C GLN A 110 22.14 -4.07 18.14
N PRO A 111 23.39 -4.47 17.80
CA PRO A 111 23.80 -4.67 16.41
C PRO A 111 22.72 -5.46 15.65
N PRO A 112 22.56 -5.27 14.33
CA PRO A 112 21.56 -6.01 13.55
C PRO A 112 21.66 -7.49 13.93
N ALA A 113 20.56 -8.05 14.42
CA ALA A 113 20.52 -9.43 14.86
C ALA A 113 21.09 -10.30 13.73
N THR A 114 22.15 -11.06 14.01
CA THR A 114 22.59 -12.14 13.12
C THR A 114 21.48 -13.18 13.12
N ILE A 115 20.59 -13.07 12.15
CA ILE A 115 19.51 -14.03 11.95
C ILE A 115 20.18 -15.29 11.42
N ASN A 116 20.17 -16.37 12.20
CA ASN A 116 20.45 -17.71 11.69
C ASN A 116 19.24 -18.14 10.84
N ILE A 117 19.12 -17.55 9.66
CA ILE A 117 18.11 -17.96 8.68
C ILE A 117 18.52 -19.36 8.23
N PRO A 118 17.64 -20.38 8.33
CA PRO A 118 17.96 -21.68 7.78
C PRO A 118 18.31 -21.50 6.30
N ALA A 119 19.41 -22.13 5.86
CA ALA A 119 20.02 -21.88 4.55
C ALA A 119 19.13 -22.19 3.33
N ASN A 120 17.88 -22.61 3.56
CA ASN A 120 16.86 -22.93 2.56
C ASN A 120 15.60 -22.04 2.65
N ALA A 121 15.55 -21.05 3.53
CA ALA A 121 14.43 -20.11 3.53
C ALA A 121 14.60 -19.11 2.37
N GLU A 122 13.61 -19.06 1.50
CA GLU A 122 13.53 -18.03 0.46
C GLU A 122 13.22 -16.69 1.13
N ILE A 123 14.17 -15.75 1.03
CA ILE A 123 14.02 -14.38 1.51
C ILE A 123 13.65 -13.52 0.31
N ILE A 124 12.57 -12.78 0.43
CA ILE A 124 12.18 -11.79 -0.58
C ILE A 124 12.95 -10.50 -0.30
N GLU A 125 13.89 -10.17 -1.18
CA GLU A 125 14.60 -8.88 -1.14
C GLU A 125 13.67 -7.77 -1.64
N ALA A 126 13.13 -6.98 -0.72
CA ALA A 126 12.14 -5.96 -1.01
C ALA A 126 12.76 -4.58 -1.28
N GLY A 127 12.08 -3.77 -2.10
CA GLY A 127 12.26 -2.31 -2.09
C GLY A 127 11.32 -1.65 -1.07
N CYS A 128 11.55 -0.37 -0.73
CA CYS A 128 10.69 0.33 0.24
C CYS A 128 9.21 0.44 -0.19
N SER A 129 8.91 0.33 -1.49
CA SER A 129 7.54 0.31 -2.03
C SER A 129 6.94 -1.09 -2.19
N PHE A 130 7.66 -2.14 -1.76
CA PHE A 130 7.16 -3.51 -1.85
C PHE A 130 5.97 -3.71 -0.89
N SER A 131 4.87 -4.22 -1.43
CA SER A 131 3.62 -4.42 -0.71
C SER A 131 3.24 -5.90 -0.64
N ALA A 132 2.42 -6.26 0.33
CA ALA A 132 1.96 -7.65 0.48
C ALA A 132 1.08 -8.12 -0.70
N ALA A 133 0.50 -7.20 -1.48
CA ALA A 133 -0.23 -7.51 -2.70
C ALA A 133 0.64 -8.13 -3.81
N GLN A 134 1.97 -8.01 -3.70
CA GLN A 134 2.93 -8.59 -4.65
C GLN A 134 3.42 -9.99 -4.22
N ILE A 135 3.05 -10.43 -3.01
CA ILE A 135 3.40 -11.75 -2.52
C ILE A 135 2.34 -12.74 -3.01
N GLU A 136 2.77 -13.77 -3.72
CA GLU A 136 1.90 -14.89 -4.08
C GLU A 136 1.70 -15.79 -2.85
N GLY A 137 0.45 -15.99 -2.43
CA GLY A 137 0.15 -16.88 -1.31
C GLY A 137 -1.29 -16.81 -0.84
N GLU A 138 -1.75 -17.93 -0.27
CA GLU A 138 -3.07 -18.02 0.37
C GLU A 138 -3.05 -17.34 1.75
N PRO A 139 -4.21 -16.87 2.26
CA PRO A 139 -4.33 -16.43 3.65
C PRO A 139 -3.83 -17.50 4.63
N GLY A 140 -2.90 -17.11 5.51
CA GLY A 140 -2.18 -17.97 6.44
C GLY A 140 -0.75 -18.31 5.98
N SER A 141 -0.42 -18.09 4.69
CA SER A 141 0.95 -18.23 4.21
C SER A 141 1.87 -17.20 4.85
N THR A 142 3.12 -17.60 5.05
CA THR A 142 4.13 -16.83 5.77
C THR A 142 5.39 -16.71 4.93
N HIS A 143 5.92 -15.50 4.81
CA HIS A 143 7.03 -15.16 3.93
C HIS A 143 8.06 -14.31 4.68
N LEU A 144 9.35 -14.55 4.44
CA LEU A 144 10.41 -13.68 4.98
C LEU A 144 10.71 -12.58 3.97
N VAL A 145 10.69 -11.33 4.45
CA VAL A 145 10.97 -10.14 3.64
C VAL A 145 12.16 -9.41 4.25
N ALA A 146 13.18 -9.14 3.45
CA ALA A 146 14.30 -8.28 3.81
C ALA A 146 14.04 -6.85 3.37
N CYS A 147 14.08 -5.93 4.33
CA CYS A 147 13.86 -4.51 4.12
C CYS A 147 15.17 -3.73 4.09
N PRO A 148 15.36 -2.85 3.09
CA PRO A 148 16.51 -1.97 3.03
C PRO A 148 16.38 -0.85 4.07
N ALA A 149 17.46 -0.10 4.26
CA ALA A 149 17.46 1.08 5.10
C ALA A 149 16.61 2.22 4.48
N GLU A 150 16.23 3.18 5.32
CA GLU A 150 15.58 4.45 4.95
C GLU A 150 14.18 4.30 4.33
N CYS A 151 13.42 3.28 4.74
CA CYS A 151 12.03 3.09 4.33
C CYS A 151 11.00 3.83 5.20
N ASP A 152 11.38 4.90 5.90
CA ASP A 152 10.54 5.68 6.82
C ASP A 152 10.07 7.04 6.25
N ALA A 153 10.18 7.24 4.93
CA ALA A 153 9.78 8.48 4.27
C ALA A 153 8.28 8.82 4.41
N ALA A 154 7.97 10.11 4.54
CA ALA A 154 6.67 10.64 5.01
C ALA A 154 5.45 10.54 4.06
N TYR A 155 5.57 9.93 2.87
CA TYR A 155 4.49 9.88 1.88
C TYR A 155 4.30 8.49 1.28
N GLN A 156 3.88 7.56 2.13
CA GLN A 156 3.80 6.15 1.77
C GLN A 156 2.43 5.55 2.13
N ILE A 157 2.02 4.52 1.38
CA ILE A 157 0.73 3.86 1.58
C ILE A 157 0.84 2.98 2.83
N LEU A 158 0.17 3.39 3.90
CA LEU A 158 0.11 2.64 5.15
C LEU A 158 -1.27 2.78 5.79
N ASN A 159 -2.04 1.71 5.76
CA ASN A 159 -3.39 1.67 6.29
C ASN A 159 -3.52 0.56 7.32
N GLY A 160 -4.04 0.88 8.50
CA GLY A 160 -4.21 -0.07 9.61
C GLY A 160 -3.07 -0.09 10.62
N THR A 161 -3.24 -0.93 11.64
CA THR A 161 -2.34 -1.06 12.79
C THR A 161 -2.39 -2.51 13.25
N ASP A 162 -1.22 -3.16 13.39
CA ASP A 162 -1.04 -4.60 13.68
C ASP A 162 -1.59 -5.54 12.60
N THR A 163 -2.62 -5.11 11.87
CA THR A 163 -3.09 -5.66 10.60
C THR A 163 -3.22 -4.53 9.60
N TYR A 164 -2.57 -4.69 8.46
CA TYR A 164 -2.47 -3.68 7.42
C TYR A 164 -3.18 -4.17 6.15
N THR A 165 -3.67 -3.23 5.33
CA THR A 165 -4.21 -3.58 4.00
C THR A 165 -3.09 -4.13 3.11
N SER A 166 -3.38 -5.08 2.21
CA SER A 166 -2.34 -5.72 1.40
C SER A 166 -1.57 -4.77 0.46
N ASN A 167 -2.12 -3.60 0.10
CA ASN A 167 -1.40 -2.56 -0.66
C ASN A 167 -0.49 -1.66 0.19
N SER A 168 -0.45 -1.85 1.51
CA SER A 168 0.48 -1.11 2.37
C SER A 168 1.91 -1.61 2.19
N TYR A 169 2.88 -0.70 2.30
CA TYR A 169 4.30 -1.06 2.15
C TYR A 169 4.80 -1.81 3.38
N ILE A 170 5.41 -2.98 3.15
CA ILE A 170 5.78 -3.94 4.19
C ILE A 170 6.83 -3.36 5.13
N CYS A 171 7.87 -2.74 4.57
CA CYS A 171 8.99 -2.22 5.35
C CYS A 171 8.58 -1.05 6.24
N LEU A 172 7.76 -0.14 5.72
CA LEU A 172 7.18 0.92 6.53
C LEU A 172 6.26 0.38 7.62
N ALA A 173 5.42 -0.62 7.30
CA ALA A 173 4.57 -1.28 8.30
C ALA A 173 5.40 -1.97 9.39
N ALA A 174 6.58 -2.52 9.06
CA ALA A 174 7.49 -3.14 10.01
C ALA A 174 8.15 -2.12 10.94
N ILE A 175 8.55 -0.95 10.43
CA ILE A 175 9.04 0.16 11.26
C ILE A 175 7.92 0.72 12.13
N HIS A 176 6.72 0.93 11.54
CA HIS A 176 5.53 1.36 12.28
C HIS A 176 5.17 0.39 13.42
N ALA A 177 5.27 -0.92 13.18
CA ALA A 177 5.05 -1.95 14.21
C ALA A 177 6.18 -2.03 15.25
N GLY A 178 7.35 -1.43 14.99
CA GLY A 178 8.52 -1.50 15.86
C GLY A 178 9.27 -2.83 15.77
N LEU A 179 9.06 -3.59 14.69
CA LEU A 179 9.74 -4.87 14.46
C LEU A 179 11.15 -4.66 13.90
N ILE A 180 11.33 -3.58 13.13
CA ILE A 180 12.63 -3.14 12.60
C ILE A 180 12.77 -1.63 12.80
N GLY A 181 14.00 -1.11 12.72
CA GLY A 181 14.27 0.33 12.71
C GLY A 181 14.54 0.87 11.29
N PRO A 182 14.86 2.18 11.17
CA PRO A 182 15.15 2.81 9.88
C PRO A 182 16.41 2.25 9.18
N GLN A 183 17.26 1.51 9.88
CA GLN A 183 18.37 0.75 9.28
C GLN A 183 17.93 -0.47 8.45
N GLY A 184 16.64 -0.82 8.43
CA GLY A 184 16.12 -2.01 7.76
C GLY A 184 16.29 -3.28 8.60
N GLY A 185 16.15 -4.43 7.94
CA GLY A 185 16.21 -5.77 8.55
C GLY A 185 15.18 -6.72 7.97
N ALA A 186 15.20 -7.97 8.42
CA ALA A 186 14.22 -8.97 7.99
C ALA A 186 12.98 -8.98 8.90
N VAL A 187 11.83 -9.21 8.30
CA VAL A 187 10.54 -9.35 8.98
C VAL A 187 9.76 -10.53 8.40
N GLN A 188 8.98 -11.20 9.23
CA GLN A 188 8.05 -12.22 8.77
C GLN A 188 6.69 -11.59 8.43
N VAL A 189 6.20 -11.87 7.22
CA VAL A 189 4.92 -11.38 6.69
C VAL A 189 3.94 -12.53 6.63
N ILE A 190 2.77 -12.36 7.26
CA ILE A 190 1.70 -13.35 7.29
C ILE A 190 0.53 -12.79 6.47
N ILE A 191 0.21 -13.43 5.35
CA ILE A 191 -0.90 -13.04 4.48
C ILE A 191 -2.22 -13.37 5.18
N GLU A 192 -3.19 -12.47 5.16
CA GLU A 192 -4.50 -12.65 5.78
C GLU A 192 -5.63 -12.24 4.83
N LYS A 193 -6.83 -12.72 5.11
CA LYS A 193 -8.04 -12.23 4.42
C LYS A 193 -8.26 -10.75 4.73
N GLY A 194 -8.90 -10.06 3.79
CA GLY A 194 -9.39 -8.71 3.98
C GLY A 194 -10.31 -8.53 5.19
N ARG A 195 -10.29 -7.34 5.79
CA ARG A 195 -11.18 -6.91 6.88
C ARG A 195 -12.18 -5.85 6.42
N PRO A 196 -13.33 -5.73 7.10
CA PRO A 196 -14.32 -4.69 6.80
C PRO A 196 -13.87 -3.28 7.18
N ALA A 197 -12.89 -3.15 8.06
CA ALA A 197 -12.29 -1.88 8.47
C ALA A 197 -10.90 -2.10 9.07
N TYR A 198 -10.07 -1.06 9.02
CA TYR A 198 -8.72 -1.00 9.57
C TYR A 198 -8.58 0.30 10.35
N ARG A 199 -7.97 0.22 11.52
CA ARG A 199 -7.73 1.38 12.39
C ARG A 199 -6.30 1.87 12.22
N GLY A 200 -6.14 3.13 11.84
CA GLY A 200 -4.87 3.84 11.79
C GLY A 200 -4.37 4.22 13.18
N SER A 201 -3.07 4.49 13.29
CA SER A 201 -2.45 5.02 14.49
C SER A 201 -1.15 5.75 14.16
N ILE A 202 -0.54 6.35 15.17
CA ILE A 202 0.83 6.85 15.08
C ILE A 202 1.69 5.99 15.99
N ARG A 203 2.65 5.28 15.43
CA ARG A 203 3.63 4.45 16.16
C ARG A 203 5.01 4.66 15.55
N HIS A 204 6.04 4.70 16.40
CA HIS A 204 7.43 4.89 15.96
C HIS A 204 7.62 6.09 15.02
N LYS A 205 6.88 7.19 15.26
CA LYS A 205 6.85 8.43 14.45
C LYS A 205 6.33 8.26 13.02
N ILE A 206 5.78 7.10 12.68
CA ILE A 206 5.11 6.83 11.42
C ILE A 206 3.60 6.90 11.67
N GLN A 207 2.89 7.55 10.76
CA GLN A 207 1.43 7.61 10.77
C GLN A 207 0.86 6.58 9.79
N SER A 208 -0.07 5.77 10.26
CA SER A 208 -0.96 4.97 9.43
C SER A 208 -2.37 5.56 9.43
N SER A 209 -3.11 5.30 8.35
CA SER A 209 -4.47 5.81 8.16
C SER A 209 -5.52 4.76 8.54
N ASP A 210 -6.69 5.24 8.99
CA ASP A 210 -7.90 4.43 8.98
C ASP A 210 -8.26 4.05 7.54
N TYR A 211 -8.86 2.87 7.35
CA TYR A 211 -9.32 2.44 6.03
C TYR A 211 -10.57 1.57 6.14
N GLY A 212 -11.42 1.63 5.12
CA GLY A 212 -12.65 0.84 5.03
C GLY A 212 -12.40 -0.62 4.67
N LYS A 213 -13.42 -1.26 4.08
CA LYS A 213 -13.30 -2.63 3.61
C LYS A 213 -12.18 -2.74 2.57
N TYR A 214 -11.34 -3.76 2.70
CA TYR A 214 -10.32 -4.10 1.72
C TYR A 214 -10.21 -5.62 1.58
N GLU A 215 -9.82 -6.13 0.40
CA GLU A 215 -9.94 -7.55 0.06
C GLU A 215 -8.81 -8.43 0.60
N GLY A 216 -7.63 -7.86 0.87
CA GLY A 216 -6.47 -8.56 1.43
C GLY A 216 -5.86 -7.83 2.62
N SER A 217 -5.30 -8.59 3.57
CA SER A 217 -4.57 -8.03 4.71
C SER A 217 -3.22 -8.70 4.86
N PHE A 218 -2.36 -8.12 5.68
CA PHE A 218 -1.23 -8.84 6.24
C PHE A 218 -0.98 -8.44 7.70
N ARG A 219 -0.30 -9.32 8.42
CA ARG A 219 0.32 -9.05 9.72
C ARG A 219 1.81 -9.29 9.66
N LEU A 220 2.51 -8.74 10.64
CA LEU A 220 3.94 -8.89 10.76
C LEU A 220 4.28 -9.59 12.07
N ALA A 221 5.35 -10.37 12.05
CA ALA A 221 5.95 -11.00 13.21
C ALA A 221 7.47 -10.85 13.15
N PRO A 222 8.17 -10.96 14.29
CA PRO A 222 9.61 -11.19 14.28
C PRO A 222 9.95 -12.40 13.38
N PRO A 223 11.08 -12.38 12.66
CA PRO A 223 11.52 -13.56 11.92
C PRO A 223 11.65 -14.74 12.89
N THR A 224 10.90 -15.81 12.64
CA THR A 224 11.01 -17.05 13.43
C THR A 224 12.38 -17.68 13.17
N GLN A 225 13.05 -18.06 14.27
CA GLN A 225 14.30 -18.84 14.25
C GLN A 225 14.05 -20.27 13.77
#